data_AF-A0AAF0TKF8-F1
#
_entry.id   AF-A0AAF0TKF8-F1
#
_cell.length_a   1.000
_cell.length_b   1.000
_cell.length_c   1.000
_cell.angle_alpha   90.00
_cell.angle_beta   90.00
_cell.angle_gamma   90.00
#
_symmetry.space_group_name_H-M   'P 1'
#
loop_
_entity.id
_entity.type
_entity.pdbx_description
1 polymer ?
#
loop_
_entity_poly.entity_id
_entity_poly.type
_entity_poly.pdbx_seq_one_letter_code
_entity_poly.pdbx_strand_id
1 'polypeptide(L)'
;MFSTTARSKAVFIMWLQLHAKLLTKDRWMQMSSDIGGNWQQHLTWALKNAKGKTIKAQIFRMVYAEAVYAVWIERNQRVFEQRTKGANRIIRTIAFICNVRASSKTRPLVQSWLI
;
A
#
# COMPACT_ATOMS: atom_id res chain seq x y z
N MET A 1 -9.90 -16.14 3.34
CA MET A 1 -9.02 -15.03 3.74
C MET A 1 -7.71 -15.17 2.95
N PHE A 2 -7.46 -14.30 1.96
CA PHE A 2 -6.29 -14.44 1.08
C PHE A 2 -5.02 -14.15 1.89
N SER A 3 -4.14 -15.14 2.06
CA SER A 3 -2.87 -14.98 2.75
C SER A 3 -2.02 -13.95 2.01
N THR A 4 -1.99 -12.71 2.51
CA THR A 4 -1.08 -11.69 2.01
C THR A 4 0.22 -11.80 2.78
N THR A 5 1.34 -11.75 2.09
CA THR A 5 2.65 -11.70 2.75
C THR A 5 2.94 -10.31 3.28
N ALA A 6 2.00 -9.37 3.41
CA ALA A 6 2.22 -8.01 3.92
C ALA A 6 2.24 -7.96 5.47
N ARG A 7 2.83 -6.93 6.09
CA ARG A 7 2.90 -6.80 7.56
C ARG A 7 1.50 -6.85 8.17
N SER A 8 1.31 -7.51 9.31
CA SER A 8 -0.01 -7.61 9.98
C SER A 8 -0.62 -6.23 10.26
N LYS A 9 0.22 -5.24 10.63
CA LYS A 9 -0.19 -3.84 10.78
C LYS A 9 -0.64 -3.21 9.45
N ALA A 10 0.07 -3.46 8.35
CA ALA A 10 -0.30 -2.95 7.02
C ALA A 10 -1.62 -3.55 6.53
N VAL A 11 -1.82 -4.85 6.74
CA VAL A 11 -3.09 -5.55 6.43
C VAL A 11 -4.25 -4.98 7.25
N PHE A 12 -4.02 -4.72 8.55
CA PHE A 12 -5.04 -4.13 9.42
C PHE A 12 -5.41 -2.69 9.01
N ILE A 13 -4.41 -1.86 8.69
CA ILE A 13 -4.66 -0.49 8.19
C ILE A 13 -5.36 -0.52 6.83
N MET A 14 -4.97 -1.43 5.93
CA MET A 14 -5.67 -1.64 4.66
C MET A 14 -7.13 -2.07 4.90
N TRP A 15 -7.40 -2.95 5.86
CA TRP A 15 -8.76 -3.33 6.22
C TRP A 15 -9.58 -2.14 6.73
N LEU A 16 -9.03 -1.31 7.62
CA LEU A 16 -9.71 -0.09 8.08
C LEU A 16 -9.99 0.89 6.93
N GLN A 17 -9.07 0.98 5.96
CA GLN A 17 -9.24 1.78 4.76
C GLN A 17 -10.35 1.23 3.85
N LEU A 18 -10.40 -0.07 3.61
CA LEU A 18 -11.46 -0.73 2.84
C LEU A 18 -12.84 -0.53 3.47
N HIS A 19 -12.93 -0.50 4.80
CA HIS A 19 -14.18 -0.28 5.53
C HIS A 19 -14.50 1.21 5.75
N ALA A 20 -13.75 2.14 5.15
CA ALA A 20 -13.95 3.58 5.30
C ALA A 20 -13.89 4.07 6.77
N LYS A 21 -13.22 3.30 7.65
CA LYS A 21 -13.06 3.61 9.08
C LYS A 21 -11.75 4.34 9.39
N LEU A 22 -10.97 4.69 8.37
CA LEU A 22 -9.84 5.62 8.52
C LEU A 22 -10.40 7.05 8.65
N LEU A 23 -10.08 7.73 9.74
CA LEU A 23 -10.24 9.19 9.95
C LEU A 23 -9.60 10.05 8.84
N THR A 24 -8.85 9.42 7.93
CA THR A 24 -8.16 10.06 6.82
C THR A 24 -8.88 9.92 5.48
N LYS A 25 -10.00 9.17 5.42
CA LYS A 25 -10.78 8.93 4.20
C LYS A 25 -11.03 10.22 3.42
N ASP A 26 -11.52 11.27 4.10
CA ASP A 26 -11.95 12.51 3.45
C ASP A 26 -10.77 13.33 2.90
N ARG A 27 -9.61 13.30 3.58
CA ARG A 27 -8.38 13.95 3.06
C ARG A 27 -7.69 13.14 1.97
N TRP A 28 -7.83 11.81 1.99
CA TRP A 28 -7.40 10.97 0.87
C TRP A 28 -8.24 11.24 -0.39
N MET A 29 -9.55 11.49 -0.23
CA MET A 29 -10.43 11.87 -1.34
C MET A 29 -10.01 13.19 -2.01
N GLN A 30 -9.52 14.17 -1.24
CA GLN A 30 -8.94 15.42 -1.77
C GLN A 30 -7.60 15.22 -2.52
N MET A 31 -6.84 14.18 -2.18
CA MET A 31 -5.57 13.88 -2.88
C MET A 31 -5.81 12.96 -4.08
N SER A 32 -6.88 12.17 -4.07
CA SER A 32 -7.30 11.31 -5.20
C SER A 32 -8.19 12.03 -6.21
N SER A 33 -8.76 13.19 -5.89
CA SER A 33 -9.47 14.04 -6.86
C SER A 33 -8.55 14.51 -7.97
N ASP A 34 -7.26 14.73 -7.66
CA ASP A 34 -6.22 15.02 -8.67
C ASP A 34 -5.89 13.82 -9.57
N ILE A 35 -6.30 12.61 -9.17
CA ILE A 35 -6.13 11.35 -9.91
C ILE A 35 -7.44 10.98 -10.66
N GLY A 36 -8.48 11.83 -10.61
CA GLY A 36 -9.66 11.74 -11.47
C GLY A 36 -10.64 10.60 -11.15
N GLY A 37 -10.61 10.03 -9.93
CA GLY A 37 -11.52 8.95 -9.55
C GLY A 37 -12.07 9.07 -8.13
N ASN A 38 -13.36 8.73 -7.95
CA ASN A 38 -13.97 8.61 -6.63
C ASN A 38 -13.43 7.39 -5.87
N TRP A 39 -13.57 7.38 -4.54
CA TRP A 39 -13.07 6.30 -3.68
C TRP A 39 -13.56 4.91 -4.11
N GLN A 40 -14.79 4.82 -4.59
CA GLN A 40 -15.39 3.56 -5.05
C GLN A 40 -14.70 3.02 -6.32
N GLN A 41 -14.32 3.89 -7.25
CA GLN A 41 -13.56 3.53 -8.45
C GLN A 41 -12.16 3.05 -8.07
N HIS A 42 -11.50 3.71 -7.12
CA HIS A 42 -10.21 3.27 -6.61
C HIS A 42 -10.29 1.88 -5.97
N LEU A 43 -11.29 1.65 -5.11
CA LEU A 43 -11.54 0.34 -4.49
C LEU A 43 -11.79 -0.74 -5.54
N THR A 44 -12.62 -0.45 -6.54
CA THR A 44 -12.93 -1.40 -7.63
C THR A 44 -11.68 -1.76 -8.42
N TRP A 45 -10.84 -0.77 -8.75
CA TRP A 45 -9.55 -0.99 -9.40
C TRP A 45 -8.61 -1.83 -8.53
N ALA A 46 -8.49 -1.51 -7.24
CA ALA A 46 -7.61 -2.24 -6.33
C ALA A 46 -8.05 -3.70 -6.17
N LEU A 47 -9.35 -3.95 -6.03
CA LEU A 47 -9.92 -5.30 -5.95
C LEU A 47 -9.69 -6.08 -7.24
N LYS A 48 -9.86 -5.46 -8.41
CA LYS A 48 -9.59 -6.09 -9.71
C LYS A 48 -8.12 -6.53 -9.83
N ASN A 49 -7.17 -5.68 -9.45
CA ASN A 49 -5.73 -5.99 -9.51
C ASN A 49 -5.27 -6.98 -8.42
N ALA A 50 -5.93 -6.97 -7.26
CA ALA A 50 -5.65 -7.90 -6.17
C ALA A 50 -6.26 -9.30 -6.38
N LYS A 51 -7.19 -9.47 -7.33
CA LYS A 51 -7.94 -10.72 -7.52
C LYS A 51 -7.06 -11.82 -8.14
N GLY A 52 -7.22 -13.04 -7.64
CA GLY A 52 -6.59 -14.24 -8.19
C GLY A 52 -5.24 -14.60 -7.59
N LYS A 53 -4.62 -15.65 -8.15
CA LYS A 53 -3.40 -16.29 -7.65
C LYS A 53 -2.15 -15.97 -8.47
N THR A 54 -2.25 -15.14 -9.50
CA THR A 54 -1.11 -14.78 -10.37
C THR A 54 0.00 -14.10 -9.56
N ILE A 55 1.25 -14.22 -10.03
CA ILE A 55 2.41 -13.56 -9.43
C ILE A 55 2.18 -12.04 -9.37
N LYS A 56 1.60 -11.45 -10.42
CA LYS A 56 1.22 -10.03 -10.46
C LYS A 56 0.23 -9.65 -9.36
N ALA A 57 -0.83 -10.42 -9.16
CA ALA A 57 -1.81 -10.16 -8.10
C ALA A 57 -1.20 -10.33 -6.69
N GLN A 58 -0.29 -11.28 -6.51
CA GLN A 58 0.44 -11.48 -5.25
C GLN A 58 1.33 -10.28 -4.93
N ILE A 59 2.12 -9.83 -5.90
CA ILE A 59 2.98 -8.65 -5.79
C ILE A 59 2.14 -7.40 -5.53
N PHE A 60 1.04 -7.22 -6.27
CA PHE A 60 0.13 -6.09 -6.10
C PHE A 60 -0.39 -5.99 -4.66
N ARG A 61 -0.91 -7.09 -4.09
CA ARG A 61 -1.42 -7.10 -2.71
C ARG A 61 -0.36 -6.67 -1.70
N MET A 62 0.88 -7.14 -1.88
CA MET A 62 1.99 -6.81 -1.00
C MET A 62 2.38 -5.33 -1.10
N VAL A 63 2.62 -4.85 -2.32
CA VAL A 63 3.00 -3.45 -2.58
C VAL A 63 1.90 -2.49 -2.14
N TYR A 64 0.65 -2.79 -2.49
CA TYR A 64 -0.49 -1.93 -2.17
C TYR A 64 -0.69 -1.81 -0.65
N ALA A 65 -0.61 -2.92 0.10
CA ALA A 65 -0.71 -2.88 1.56
C ALA A 65 0.41 -2.06 2.21
N GLU A 66 1.66 -2.24 1.75
CA GLU A 66 2.79 -1.47 2.28
C GLU A 66 2.73 0.02 1.90
N ALA A 67 2.27 0.35 0.69
CA ALA A 67 2.06 1.73 0.24
C ALA A 67 0.98 2.44 1.06
N VAL A 68 -0.17 1.78 1.28
CA VAL A 68 -1.24 2.30 2.15
C VAL A 68 -0.73 2.60 3.55
N TYR A 69 0.00 1.65 4.14
CA TYR A 69 0.59 1.83 5.46
C TYR A 69 1.61 2.97 5.49
N ALA A 70 2.47 3.05 4.46
CA ALA A 70 3.49 4.08 4.35
C ALA A 70 2.88 5.49 4.28
N VAL A 71 1.81 5.66 3.50
CA VAL A 71 1.10 6.95 3.44
C VAL A 71 0.46 7.27 4.79
N TRP A 72 -0.14 6.27 5.45
CA TRP A 72 -0.75 6.46 6.77
C TRP A 72 0.28 6.89 7.83
N ILE A 73 1.41 6.19 7.94
CA ILE A 73 2.42 6.50 8.95
C ILE A 73 3.08 7.87 8.69
N GLU A 74 3.34 8.22 7.43
CA GLU A 74 3.91 9.53 7.08
C GLU A 74 2.95 10.68 7.42
N ARG A 75 1.65 10.51 7.15
CA ARG A 75 0.66 11.50 7.55
C ARG A 75 0.61 11.64 9.07
N ASN A 76 0.60 10.53 9.82
CA ASN A 76 0.58 10.60 11.27
C ASN A 76 1.83 11.28 11.83
N GLN A 77 3.00 10.96 11.29
CA GLN A 77 4.25 11.61 11.69
C GLN A 77 4.23 13.11 11.38
N ARG A 78 3.67 13.52 10.25
CA ARG A 78 3.51 14.94 9.91
C ARG A 78 2.58 15.67 10.88
N VAL A 79 1.46 15.06 11.25
CA VAL A 79 0.45 15.68 12.12
C VAL A 79 0.88 15.71 13.59
N PHE A 80 1.44 14.61 14.10
CA PHE A 80 1.71 14.45 15.53
C PHE A 80 3.15 14.74 15.91
N GLU A 81 4.11 14.58 14.99
CA GLU A 81 5.54 14.72 15.29
C GLU A 81 6.20 15.86 14.50
N GLN A 82 5.46 16.54 13.60
CA GLN A 82 5.97 17.54 12.66
C GLN A 82 7.18 17.04 11.82
N ARG A 83 7.30 15.72 11.65
CA ARG A 83 8.35 15.09 10.85
C ARG A 83 7.80 14.71 9.49
N THR A 84 8.62 14.90 8.45
CA THR A 84 8.28 14.49 7.09
C THR A 84 9.44 13.70 6.49
N LYS A 85 9.13 12.63 5.76
CA LYS A 85 10.13 11.97 4.92
C LYS A 85 9.87 12.31 3.46
N GLY A 86 10.96 12.43 2.69
CA GLY A 86 10.87 12.58 1.23
C GLY A 86 10.29 11.33 0.56
N ALA A 87 9.55 11.53 -0.52
CA ALA A 87 8.90 10.45 -1.29
C ALA A 87 9.88 9.32 -1.67
N ASN A 88 11.11 9.66 -2.09
CA ASN A 88 12.15 8.69 -2.42
C ASN A 88 12.51 7.76 -1.26
N ARG A 89 12.55 8.27 -0.02
CA ARG A 89 12.84 7.47 1.17
C ARG A 89 11.70 6.50 1.47
N ILE A 90 10.46 6.97 1.28
CA ILE A 90 9.26 6.16 1.46
C ILE A 90 9.21 5.03 0.43
N ILE A 91 9.42 5.35 -0.85
CA ILE A 91 9.43 4.37 -1.96
C ILE A 91 10.51 3.30 -1.73
N ARG A 92 11.74 3.70 -1.38
CA ARG A 92 12.82 2.75 -1.06
C ARG A 92 12.47 1.84 0.13
N THR A 93 11.80 2.39 1.14
CA THR A 93 11.34 1.61 2.30
C THR A 93 10.31 0.56 1.88
N ILE A 94 9.35 0.94 1.04
CA ILE A 94 8.35 0.01 0.50
C ILE A 94 9.03 -1.09 -0.33
N ALA A 95 9.91 -0.72 -1.25
CA ALA A 95 10.64 -1.69 -2.09
C ALA A 95 11.44 -2.69 -1.26
N PHE A 96 12.17 -2.19 -0.24
CA PHE A 96 12.93 -3.04 0.67
C PHE A 96 12.04 -4.02 1.45
N ILE A 97 10.93 -3.54 2.02
CA ILE A 97 9.99 -4.39 2.77
C ILE A 97 9.37 -5.44 1.85
N CYS A 98 8.95 -5.06 0.65
CA CYS A 98 8.43 -5.99 -0.35
C CYS A 98 9.46 -7.06 -0.74
N ASN A 99 10.73 -6.68 -0.87
CA ASN A 99 11.81 -7.63 -1.19
C ASN A 99 12.04 -8.67 -0.09
N VAL A 100 12.14 -8.22 1.17
CA VAL A 100 12.30 -9.11 2.33
C VAL A 100 11.13 -10.10 2.44
N ARG A 101 9.93 -9.66 2.07
CA ARG A 101 8.70 -10.45 2.20
C ARG A 101 8.32 -11.21 0.92
N ALA A 102 9.11 -11.07 -0.14
CA ALA A 102 8.88 -11.78 -1.38
C ALA A 102 9.06 -13.29 -1.18
N SER A 103 8.03 -14.05 -1.56
CA SER A 103 8.11 -15.51 -1.68
C SER A 103 9.10 -15.92 -2.77
N SER A 104 9.51 -17.19 -2.78
CA SER A 104 10.37 -17.74 -3.85
C SER A 104 9.84 -17.44 -5.26
N LYS A 105 8.52 -17.44 -5.45
CA LYS A 105 7.85 -17.17 -6.73
C LYS A 105 7.86 -15.69 -7.15
N THR A 106 7.85 -14.77 -6.19
CA THR A 106 7.76 -13.32 -6.46
C THR A 106 9.12 -12.63 -6.39
N ARG A 107 10.09 -13.23 -5.72
CA ARG A 107 11.42 -12.67 -5.43
C ARG A 107 12.20 -12.22 -6.67
N PRO A 108 12.26 -12.99 -7.78
CA PRO A 108 13.01 -12.55 -8.97
C PRO A 108 12.55 -11.20 -9.53
N LEU A 109 11.24 -10.94 -9.48
CA LEU A 109 10.65 -9.69 -9.98
C LEU A 109 10.77 -8.52 -9.01
N VAL A 110 10.81 -8.79 -7.70
CA VAL A 110 10.92 -7.73 -6.69
C VAL A 110 12.38 -7.32 -6.48
N GLN A 111 13.33 -8.24 -6.65
CA GLN A 111 14.76 -7.95 -6.54
C GLN A 111 15.27 -7.00 -7.61
N SER A 112 14.69 -7.01 -8.82
CA SER A 112 15.06 -6.08 -9.88
C SER A 112 14.74 -4.62 -9.58
N TRP A 113 13.96 -4.33 -8.53
CA TRP A 113 13.63 -2.96 -8.10
C TRP A 113 14.62 -2.36 -7.11
N LEU A 114 15.58 -3.15 -6.63
CA LEU A 114 16.61 -2.71 -5.68
C LEU A 114 17.97 -2.46 -6.36
N ILE A 115 18.06 -2.68 -7.67
CA ILE A 115 19.24 -2.45 -8.50
C ILE A 115 19.17 -1.04 -9.09
#